data_AF-A0A7V1JIQ4-F1
#
_entry.id   AF-A0A7V1JIQ4-F1
#
_cell.length_a   1.000
_cell.length_b   1.000
_cell.length_c   1.000
_cell.angle_alpha   90.00
_cell.angle_beta   90.00
_cell.angle_gamma   90.00
#
_symmetry.space_group_name_H-M   'P 1'
#
loop_
_entity.id
_entity.type
_entity.pdbx_description
1 polymer ?
#
loop_
_entity_poly.entity_id
_entity_poly.type
_entity_poly.pdbx_seq_one_letter_code
_entity_poly.pdbx_strand_id
1 'polypeptide(L)'
;DGAGTEILDEPVSLPPTRVPATVASVVRPTPVSTPILPTTTASPTAGVGPALEPSPTPGAVSEEPPPLGPTPSPEESATPEGTEEPIVVIPIGQLNGEMVGQEVTVEGTVVGIESFSAGFKFTLDDGTGRTVLLMWHSVYDECWDAAGLNLGARVRVTGEVDKYEDELQVQPSWGGAVKTLAPADAWADPRPIGSLSGADEGQQVMVEGEVVRIEGSEGWVKVFVSDGSGEIAIFIWRSVLDRIPGNTGLGTPGNRVRVVGAVAVYRSNLEVVVTLPYDVTVLEVP
;
A
#
# COMPACT_ATOMS: atom_id res chain seq x y z
N ASP A 1 -45.42 51.29 -45.60
CA ASP A 1 -45.58 49.87 -45.97
C ASP A 1 -44.40 49.38 -46.78
N GLY A 2 -43.39 48.92 -46.06
CA GLY A 2 -42.14 48.39 -46.61
C GLY A 2 -42.23 46.88 -46.77
N ALA A 3 -41.92 46.41 -47.98
CA ALA A 3 -41.78 45.01 -48.31
C ALA A 3 -40.50 44.45 -47.66
N GLY A 4 -40.64 43.28 -47.03
CA GLY A 4 -39.60 42.63 -46.25
C GLY A 4 -38.40 42.15 -47.06
N THR A 5 -37.26 42.12 -46.38
CA THR A 5 -36.12 41.26 -46.71
C THR A 5 -35.42 41.00 -45.39
N GLU A 6 -35.77 39.86 -44.78
CA GLU A 6 -35.17 39.35 -43.56
C GLU A 6 -33.82 38.72 -43.92
N ILE A 7 -32.79 39.17 -43.23
CA ILE A 7 -31.39 38.74 -43.39
C ILE A 7 -31.23 37.55 -42.45
N LEU A 8 -31.03 36.35 -42.99
CA LEU A 8 -30.71 35.15 -42.21
C LEU A 8 -29.19 34.98 -42.18
N ASP A 9 -28.62 35.20 -41.00
CA ASP A 9 -27.25 34.84 -40.61
C ASP A 9 -27.02 33.32 -40.76
N GLU A 10 -25.97 32.93 -41.48
CA GLU A 10 -25.41 31.57 -41.47
C GLU A 10 -24.70 31.27 -40.13
N PRO A 11 -24.84 30.05 -39.59
CA PRO A 11 -23.78 29.47 -38.78
C PRO A 11 -22.88 28.56 -39.64
N VAL A 12 -21.62 28.96 -39.72
CA VAL A 12 -20.48 28.22 -40.28
C VAL A 12 -20.39 26.81 -39.69
N SER A 13 -20.50 25.81 -40.56
CA SER A 13 -20.32 24.39 -40.24
C SER A 13 -18.83 24.06 -40.16
N LEU A 14 -18.35 23.67 -38.97
CA LEU A 14 -16.98 23.14 -38.78
C LEU A 14 -16.97 21.62 -39.05
N PRO A 15 -16.01 21.10 -39.84
CA PRO A 15 -15.89 19.67 -40.10
C PRO A 15 -15.33 18.91 -38.88
N PRO A 16 -15.67 17.62 -38.69
CA PRO A 16 -15.11 16.82 -37.60
C PRO A 16 -13.63 16.50 -37.83
N THR A 17 -12.78 16.92 -36.89
CA THR A 17 -11.36 16.56 -36.82
C THR A 17 -11.21 15.08 -36.49
N ARG A 18 -10.73 14.31 -37.47
CA ARG A 18 -10.33 12.90 -37.33
C ARG A 18 -8.87 12.85 -36.88
N VAL A 19 -8.61 12.34 -35.68
CA VAL A 19 -7.24 12.03 -35.21
C VAL A 19 -6.93 10.56 -35.52
N PRO A 20 -5.79 10.23 -36.15
CA PRO A 20 -5.44 8.83 -36.41
C PRO A 20 -4.79 8.18 -35.17
N ALA A 21 -5.30 7.01 -34.78
CA ALA A 21 -4.65 6.13 -33.81
C ALA A 21 -3.59 5.27 -34.53
N THR A 22 -2.31 5.55 -34.30
CA THR A 22 -1.20 4.66 -34.66
C THR A 22 -1.01 3.65 -33.55
N VAL A 23 -1.25 2.37 -33.86
CA VAL A 23 -1.02 1.23 -32.96
C VAL A 23 0.38 0.69 -33.26
N ALA A 24 1.33 0.85 -32.33
CA ALA A 24 2.63 0.18 -32.40
C ALA A 24 2.54 -1.18 -31.69
N SER A 25 2.63 -2.27 -32.45
CA SER A 25 2.78 -3.62 -31.93
C SER A 25 4.17 -3.82 -31.33
N VAL A 26 4.25 -4.17 -30.05
CA VAL A 26 5.46 -4.70 -29.42
C VAL A 26 5.30 -6.22 -29.26
N VAL A 27 6.13 -6.94 -30.00
CA VAL A 27 6.35 -8.39 -29.88
C VAL A 27 7.19 -8.64 -28.62
N ARG A 28 6.70 -9.46 -27.68
CA ARG A 28 7.48 -9.90 -26.50
C ARG A 28 8.26 -11.19 -26.84
N PRO A 29 9.54 -11.31 -26.46
CA PRO A 29 10.26 -12.58 -26.58
C PRO A 29 9.88 -13.57 -25.46
N THR A 30 9.82 -14.86 -25.83
CA THR A 30 9.56 -16.03 -24.99
C THR A 30 10.69 -16.28 -23.96
N PRO A 31 10.38 -16.60 -22.68
CA PRO A 31 11.41 -17.04 -21.74
C PRO A 31 11.82 -18.51 -21.98
N VAL A 32 13.13 -18.73 -22.09
CA VAL A 32 13.79 -20.05 -22.10
C VAL A 32 13.91 -20.55 -20.66
N SER A 33 13.41 -21.77 -20.39
CA SER A 33 13.52 -22.44 -19.10
C SER A 33 14.90 -23.08 -18.91
N THR A 34 15.55 -22.81 -17.78
CA THR A 34 16.76 -23.52 -17.32
C THR A 34 16.38 -24.45 -16.15
N PRO A 35 16.80 -25.73 -16.14
CA PRO A 35 16.40 -26.69 -15.11
C PRO A 35 17.24 -26.57 -13.82
N ILE A 36 16.58 -26.77 -12.67
CA ILE A 36 17.18 -26.79 -11.33
C ILE A 36 17.44 -28.25 -10.91
N LEU A 37 18.66 -28.58 -10.47
CA LEU A 37 19.00 -29.86 -9.84
C LEU A 37 18.54 -29.91 -8.36
N PRO A 38 18.13 -31.07 -7.81
CA PRO A 38 17.78 -31.20 -6.40
C PRO A 38 19.03 -31.41 -5.51
N THR A 39 19.10 -30.70 -4.38
CA THR A 39 20.09 -30.96 -3.32
C THR A 39 19.42 -31.59 -2.10
N THR A 40 19.96 -32.73 -1.72
CA THR A 40 19.51 -33.67 -0.68
C THR A 40 19.72 -33.14 0.74
N THR A 41 18.70 -33.36 1.57
CA THR A 41 18.64 -33.23 3.03
C THR A 41 19.67 -34.10 3.78
N ALA A 42 20.26 -33.56 4.85
CA ALA A 42 20.80 -34.35 5.95
C ALA A 42 20.47 -33.69 7.30
N SER A 43 19.82 -34.46 8.18
CA SER A 43 19.53 -34.16 9.60
C SER A 43 20.75 -34.30 10.50
N PRO A 44 20.73 -33.70 11.70
CA PRO A 44 21.40 -34.29 12.86
C PRO A 44 20.44 -34.66 14.00
N THR A 45 20.74 -35.82 14.57
CA THR A 45 20.09 -36.57 15.65
C THR A 45 20.23 -35.92 17.03
N ALA A 46 19.21 -36.15 17.86
CA ALA A 46 19.07 -35.75 19.27
C ALA A 46 20.10 -36.38 20.23
N GLY A 47 20.47 -35.61 21.27
CA GLY A 47 21.17 -36.09 22.47
C GLY A 47 20.43 -35.62 23.73
N VAL A 48 19.96 -36.59 24.53
CA VAL A 48 19.25 -36.42 25.80
C VAL A 48 20.26 -36.27 26.95
N GLY A 49 20.01 -35.33 27.87
CA GLY A 49 20.72 -35.21 29.16
C GLY A 49 19.70 -35.05 30.31
N PRO A 50 19.88 -35.73 31.46
CA PRO A 50 18.80 -35.95 32.42
C PRO A 50 18.63 -34.86 33.49
N ALA A 51 17.46 -34.93 34.11
CA ALA A 51 16.91 -34.10 35.17
C ALA A 51 17.67 -34.12 36.50
N LEU A 52 17.56 -33.02 37.26
CA LEU A 52 17.79 -32.98 38.70
C LEU A 52 16.57 -32.35 39.40
N GLU A 53 15.97 -33.14 40.29
CA GLU A 53 14.93 -32.73 41.26
C GLU A 53 15.52 -32.00 42.48
N PRO A 54 14.68 -31.31 43.29
CA PRO A 54 15.11 -30.33 44.31
C PRO A 54 15.01 -30.84 45.77
N SER A 55 15.87 -30.32 46.68
CA SER A 55 15.64 -30.27 48.16
C SER A 55 16.89 -29.78 48.94
N PRO A 56 16.82 -29.42 50.25
CA PRO A 56 15.96 -28.44 50.91
C PRO A 56 16.76 -27.47 51.84
N THR A 57 16.06 -26.47 52.36
CA THR A 57 16.47 -25.49 53.39
C THR A 57 17.04 -26.09 54.68
N PRO A 58 17.99 -25.40 55.34
CA PRO A 58 17.81 -25.11 56.77
C PRO A 58 18.30 -23.72 57.20
N GLY A 59 17.64 -23.17 58.23
CA GLY A 59 18.28 -22.23 59.18
C GLY A 59 17.63 -20.85 59.31
N ALA A 60 16.78 -20.71 60.32
CA ALA A 60 16.33 -19.43 60.84
C ALA A 60 17.44 -18.75 61.65
N VAL A 61 17.67 -17.45 61.42
CA VAL A 61 18.06 -16.48 62.45
C VAL A 61 17.34 -15.17 62.14
N SER A 62 16.38 -14.81 62.99
CA SER A 62 15.87 -13.44 63.09
C SER A 62 16.95 -12.60 63.75
N GLU A 63 17.46 -11.61 63.04
CA GLU A 63 18.14 -10.48 63.64
C GLU A 63 17.44 -9.22 63.09
N GLU A 64 16.73 -8.52 63.97
CA GLU A 64 16.01 -7.30 63.67
C GLU A 64 17.03 -6.14 63.57
N PRO A 65 17.24 -5.53 62.39
CA PRO A 65 18.16 -4.41 62.26
C PRO A 65 17.51 -3.09 62.73
N PRO A 66 18.30 -2.15 63.28
CA PRO A 66 17.82 -0.87 63.82
C PRO A 66 17.23 0.04 62.72
N PRO A 67 16.44 1.07 63.09
CA PRO A 67 15.67 1.86 62.13
C PRO A 67 16.55 2.59 61.10
N LEU A 68 16.06 2.56 59.86
CA LEU A 68 16.61 3.18 58.66
C LEU A 68 16.87 4.69 58.87
N GLY A 69 18.14 5.07 58.90
CA GLY A 69 18.55 6.41 58.44
C GLY A 69 18.43 6.48 56.91
N PRO A 70 18.13 7.63 56.30
CA PRO A 70 18.03 7.72 54.86
C PRO A 70 19.40 7.47 54.22
N THR A 71 19.54 6.32 53.57
CA THR A 71 20.62 6.03 52.63
C THR A 71 20.54 7.05 51.47
N PRO A 72 21.63 7.75 51.12
CA PRO A 72 21.64 8.53 49.89
C PRO A 72 21.44 7.58 48.70
N SER A 73 20.41 7.86 47.90
CA SER A 73 20.12 7.16 46.65
C SER A 73 21.37 7.12 45.77
N PRO A 74 21.72 5.98 45.15
CA PRO A 74 22.79 5.95 44.16
C PRO A 74 22.46 6.94 43.05
N GLU A 75 23.46 7.74 42.67
CA GLU A 75 23.40 8.63 41.51
C GLU A 75 22.92 7.82 40.30
N GLU A 76 21.79 8.26 39.72
CA GLU A 76 21.34 7.86 38.41
C GLU A 76 22.52 8.05 37.44
N SER A 77 23.05 6.93 36.96
CA SER A 77 23.87 6.89 35.76
C SER A 77 23.02 7.46 34.64
N ALA A 78 23.24 8.74 34.31
CA ALA A 78 22.62 9.42 33.20
C ALA A 78 22.69 8.54 31.96
N THR A 79 21.53 8.08 31.50
CA THR A 79 21.36 7.56 30.15
C THR A 79 21.74 8.70 29.23
N PRO A 80 22.65 8.52 28.24
CA PRO A 80 22.90 9.59 27.28
C PRO A 80 21.58 9.89 26.57
N GLU A 81 21.00 11.07 26.84
CA GLU A 81 19.94 11.64 26.02
C GLU A 81 20.48 11.70 24.59
N GLY A 82 19.93 10.83 23.74
CA GLY A 82 20.17 10.87 22.31
C GLY A 82 19.82 12.26 21.82
N THR A 83 20.84 13.04 21.46
CA THR A 83 20.65 14.28 20.73
C THR A 83 20.15 13.88 19.35
N GLU A 84 18.83 13.93 19.13
CA GLU A 84 18.25 13.76 17.81
C GLU A 84 18.74 14.94 16.94
N GLU A 85 19.58 14.67 15.96
CA GLU A 85 20.01 15.67 14.98
C GLU A 85 18.78 16.21 14.23
N PRO A 86 18.72 17.53 13.96
CA PRO A 86 17.58 18.11 13.25
C PRO A 86 17.50 17.52 11.83
N ILE A 87 16.38 16.87 11.53
CA ILE A 87 16.11 16.29 10.21
C ILE A 87 15.92 17.44 9.21
N VAL A 88 16.80 17.54 8.21
CA VAL A 88 16.70 18.55 7.15
C VAL A 88 15.74 18.04 6.07
N VAL A 89 14.59 18.69 5.94
CA VAL A 89 13.59 18.39 4.91
C VAL A 89 13.82 19.26 3.68
N ILE A 90 13.99 18.64 2.51
CA ILE A 90 14.14 19.29 1.21
C ILE A 90 12.74 19.43 0.57
N PRO A 91 12.37 20.63 0.08
CA PRO A 91 11.15 20.80 -0.72
C PRO A 91 11.22 19.96 -1.99
N ILE A 92 10.13 19.29 -2.35
CA ILE A 92 10.08 18.37 -3.49
C ILE A 92 10.44 19.10 -4.79
N GLY A 93 10.01 20.35 -4.96
CA GLY A 93 10.35 21.18 -6.13
C GLY A 93 11.84 21.54 -6.27
N GLN A 94 12.67 21.26 -5.27
CA GLN A 94 14.13 21.43 -5.33
C GLN A 94 14.88 20.16 -5.74
N LEU A 95 14.21 19.01 -5.76
CA LEU A 95 14.79 17.77 -6.27
C LEU A 95 15.18 17.94 -7.73
N ASN A 96 16.40 17.51 -8.06
CA ASN A 96 16.94 17.62 -9.40
C ASN A 96 17.91 16.46 -9.70
N GLY A 97 18.34 16.36 -10.95
CA GLY A 97 19.21 15.27 -11.40
C GLY A 97 20.59 15.22 -10.75
N GLU A 98 21.08 16.30 -10.15
CA GLU A 98 22.36 16.32 -9.44
C GLU A 98 22.28 15.61 -8.08
N MET A 99 21.08 15.41 -7.56
CA MET A 99 20.83 14.70 -6.31
C MET A 99 20.71 13.18 -6.48
N VAL A 100 20.73 12.67 -7.71
CA VAL A 100 20.64 11.22 -7.96
C VAL A 100 21.79 10.48 -7.25
N GLY A 101 21.45 9.42 -6.53
CA GLY A 101 22.35 8.65 -5.67
C GLY A 101 22.59 9.28 -4.29
N GLN A 102 21.94 10.40 -3.96
CA GLN A 102 22.03 11.03 -2.64
C GLN A 102 20.82 10.66 -1.78
N GLU A 103 21.06 10.46 -0.49
CA GLU A 103 19.98 10.32 0.48
C GLU A 103 19.41 11.70 0.83
N VAL A 104 18.09 11.85 0.67
CA VAL A 104 17.35 13.07 0.97
C VAL A 104 16.19 12.76 1.90
N THR A 105 15.72 13.77 2.63
CA THR A 105 14.44 13.69 3.33
C THR A 105 13.44 14.67 2.71
N VAL A 106 12.26 14.18 2.37
CA VAL A 106 11.16 14.98 1.82
C VAL A 106 9.89 14.78 2.65
N GLU A 107 9.00 15.76 2.62
CA GLU A 107 7.63 15.63 3.12
C GLU A 107 6.65 15.94 2.01
N GLY A 108 5.49 15.26 2.00
CA GLY A 108 4.44 15.55 1.04
C GLY A 108 3.15 14.82 1.36
N THR A 109 2.08 15.21 0.67
CA THR A 109 0.79 14.53 0.69
C THR A 109 0.74 13.53 -0.45
N VAL A 110 0.25 12.32 -0.17
CA VAL A 110 0.00 11.28 -1.18
C VAL A 110 -1.19 11.71 -2.05
N VAL A 111 -0.94 11.96 -3.33
CA VAL A 111 -1.95 12.40 -4.32
C VAL A 111 -2.19 11.39 -5.44
N GLY A 112 -1.41 10.30 -5.48
CA GLY A 112 -1.52 9.24 -6.48
C GLY A 112 -0.92 7.95 -5.95
N ILE A 113 -1.49 6.81 -6.33
CA ILE A 113 -1.08 5.49 -5.85
C ILE A 113 -1.16 4.50 -6.99
N GLU A 114 -0.14 3.67 -7.12
CA GLU A 114 -0.08 2.56 -8.07
C GLU A 114 0.57 1.34 -7.43
N SER A 115 0.13 0.15 -7.82
CA SER A 115 0.78 -1.11 -7.47
C SER A 115 1.41 -1.77 -8.69
N PHE A 116 2.51 -2.47 -8.47
CA PHE A 116 3.19 -3.26 -9.48
C PHE A 116 3.73 -4.56 -8.88
N SER A 117 4.35 -5.41 -9.71
CA SER A 117 4.72 -6.77 -9.30
C SER A 117 5.77 -6.84 -8.18
N ALA A 118 6.51 -5.76 -7.92
CA ALA A 118 7.59 -5.72 -6.93
C ALA A 118 7.43 -4.62 -5.87
N GLY A 119 6.35 -3.84 -5.89
CA GLY A 119 6.16 -2.77 -4.92
C GLY A 119 4.96 -1.87 -5.21
N PHE A 120 5.02 -0.69 -4.60
CA PHE A 120 4.03 0.38 -4.70
C PHE A 120 4.71 1.70 -5.05
N LYS A 121 4.00 2.54 -5.82
CA LYS A 121 4.38 3.93 -6.07
C LYS A 121 3.37 4.83 -5.38
N PHE A 122 3.88 5.85 -4.71
CA PHE A 122 3.07 6.92 -4.13
C PHE A 122 3.54 8.24 -4.72
N THR A 123 2.67 8.96 -5.42
CA THR A 123 2.97 10.32 -5.86
C THR A 123 2.81 11.25 -4.67
N LEU A 124 3.88 11.94 -4.29
CA LEU A 124 3.90 12.93 -3.22
C LEU A 124 3.84 14.34 -3.80
N ASP A 125 3.06 15.23 -3.18
CA ASP A 125 2.95 16.64 -3.51
C ASP A 125 3.10 17.49 -2.23
N ASP A 126 4.01 18.46 -2.21
CA ASP A 126 4.23 19.39 -1.09
C ASP A 126 3.79 20.83 -1.41
N GLY A 127 3.15 21.04 -2.57
CA GLY A 127 2.79 22.34 -3.11
C GLY A 127 3.91 23.05 -3.88
N THR A 128 5.16 22.57 -3.80
CA THR A 128 6.31 23.09 -4.56
C THR A 128 6.67 22.21 -5.76
N GLY A 129 6.33 20.93 -5.70
CA GLY A 129 6.54 19.96 -6.78
C GLY A 129 5.93 18.61 -6.47
N ARG A 130 6.16 17.65 -7.38
CA ARG A 130 5.78 16.25 -7.19
C ARG A 130 6.97 15.32 -7.39
N THR A 131 6.98 14.23 -6.65
CA THR A 131 7.95 13.14 -6.81
C THR A 131 7.28 11.81 -6.50
N VAL A 132 7.85 10.72 -7.01
CA VAL A 132 7.42 9.37 -6.65
C VAL A 132 8.18 8.93 -5.39
N LEU A 133 7.47 8.46 -4.39
CA LEU A 133 7.98 7.53 -3.39
C LEU A 133 7.83 6.12 -3.96
N LEU A 134 8.95 5.43 -4.20
CA LEU A 134 8.96 4.05 -4.66
C LEU A 134 9.21 3.13 -3.47
N MET A 135 8.19 2.37 -3.07
CA MET A 135 8.28 1.39 -2.00
C MET A 135 8.34 -0.01 -2.57
N TRP A 136 9.54 -0.60 -2.57
CA TRP A 136 9.70 -2.03 -2.81
C TRP A 136 8.91 -2.82 -1.76
N HIS A 137 8.43 -4.00 -2.13
CA HIS A 137 7.69 -4.87 -1.22
C HIS A 137 8.40 -5.11 0.12
N SER A 138 9.71 -5.35 0.11
CA SER A 138 10.47 -5.53 1.36
C SER A 138 10.41 -4.30 2.28
N VAL A 139 10.49 -3.11 1.70
CA VAL A 139 10.42 -1.84 2.43
C VAL A 139 8.98 -1.60 2.93
N TYR A 140 7.98 -1.90 2.10
CA TYR A 140 6.57 -1.78 2.48
C TYR A 140 6.18 -2.74 3.61
N ASP A 141 6.63 -3.98 3.53
CA ASP A 141 6.33 -5.03 4.52
C ASP A 141 6.99 -4.74 5.88
N GLU A 142 8.11 -3.99 5.88
CA GLU A 142 8.77 -3.50 7.10
C GLU A 142 8.21 -2.16 7.62
N CYS A 143 7.37 -1.48 6.83
CA CYS A 143 6.87 -0.17 7.18
C CYS A 143 5.71 -0.27 8.18
N TRP A 144 6.01 0.05 9.44
CA TRP A 144 5.01 0.06 10.52
C TRP A 144 3.81 0.98 10.24
N ASP A 145 4.03 2.04 9.46
CA ASP A 145 3.05 3.07 9.11
C ASP A 145 2.24 2.76 7.84
N ALA A 146 2.48 1.61 7.19
CA ALA A 146 1.88 1.25 5.90
C ALA A 146 0.35 1.29 5.92
N ALA A 147 -0.27 0.98 7.06
CA ALA A 147 -1.73 1.02 7.20
C ALA A 147 -2.33 2.43 6.99
N GLY A 148 -1.58 3.48 7.34
CA GLY A 148 -2.00 4.88 7.16
C GLY A 148 -1.49 5.52 5.88
N LEU A 149 -0.81 4.76 5.02
CA LEU A 149 -0.20 5.24 3.78
C LEU A 149 -1.19 5.08 2.61
N ASN A 150 -2.18 5.96 2.56
CA ASN A 150 -3.20 5.99 1.49
C ASN A 150 -3.40 7.40 0.92
N LEU A 151 -4.32 7.57 -0.03
CA LEU A 151 -4.60 8.85 -0.68
C LEU A 151 -4.98 9.90 0.37
N GLY A 152 -4.29 11.04 0.33
CA GLY A 152 -4.45 12.13 1.30
C GLY A 152 -3.55 12.02 2.53
N ALA A 153 -2.83 10.91 2.74
CA ALA A 153 -1.88 10.80 3.85
C ALA A 153 -0.75 11.82 3.69
N ARG A 154 -0.32 12.46 4.78
CA ARG A 154 0.90 13.28 4.79
C ARG A 154 2.04 12.45 5.36
N VAL A 155 3.16 12.40 4.65
CA VAL A 155 4.30 11.54 4.99
C VAL A 155 5.61 12.31 5.01
N ARG A 156 6.57 11.79 5.77
CA ARG A 156 7.99 12.12 5.70
C ARG A 156 8.74 10.88 5.24
N VAL A 157 9.63 11.07 4.28
CA VAL A 157 10.36 9.99 3.62
C VAL A 157 11.83 10.36 3.60
N THR A 158 12.68 9.47 4.12
CA THR A 158 14.12 9.51 3.91
C THR A 158 14.51 8.39 2.94
N GLY A 159 15.25 8.71 1.88
CA GLY A 159 15.65 7.72 0.89
C GLY A 159 16.58 8.26 -0.18
N GLU A 160 17.15 7.35 -0.96
CA GLU A 160 18.01 7.69 -2.09
C GLU A 160 17.18 8.27 -3.23
N VAL A 161 17.64 9.37 -3.83
CA VAL A 161 17.05 9.88 -5.07
C VAL A 161 17.52 9.02 -6.24
N ASP A 162 16.59 8.50 -7.02
CA ASP A 162 16.85 7.80 -8.27
C ASP A 162 16.10 8.46 -9.42
N LYS A 163 16.44 8.09 -10.65
CA LYS A 163 15.79 8.56 -11.87
C LYS A 163 15.40 7.38 -12.75
N TYR A 164 14.10 7.23 -13.00
CA TYR A 164 13.57 6.18 -13.88
C TYR A 164 12.58 6.80 -14.87
N GLU A 165 12.75 6.50 -16.16
CA GLU A 165 11.93 7.04 -17.27
C GLU A 165 11.75 8.57 -17.22
N ASP A 166 12.84 9.28 -16.92
CA ASP A 166 12.88 10.74 -16.76
C ASP A 166 12.14 11.33 -15.56
N GLU A 167 11.63 10.51 -14.66
CA GLU A 167 10.99 10.91 -13.42
C GLU A 167 11.93 10.69 -12.21
N LEU A 168 12.05 11.69 -11.34
CA LEU A 168 12.77 11.56 -10.07
C LEU A 168 11.92 10.80 -9.05
N GLN A 169 12.57 9.92 -8.31
CA GLN A 169 11.95 9.07 -7.30
C GLN A 169 12.79 9.06 -6.03
N VAL A 170 12.14 8.93 -4.89
CA VAL A 170 12.79 8.72 -3.59
C VAL A 170 12.57 7.25 -3.19
N GLN A 171 13.67 6.54 -2.95
CA GLN A 171 13.71 5.12 -2.61
C GLN A 171 14.24 4.94 -1.18
N PRO A 172 13.37 4.70 -0.20
CA PRO A 172 13.79 4.36 1.15
C PRO A 172 14.50 3.01 1.16
N SER A 173 15.56 2.89 1.96
CA SER A 173 16.31 1.64 2.10
C SER A 173 15.67 0.64 3.06
N TRP A 174 14.76 1.08 3.93
CA TRP A 174 14.05 0.25 4.91
C TRP A 174 12.73 0.90 5.36
N GLY A 175 11.81 0.12 5.94
CA GLY A 175 10.42 0.54 6.16
C GLY A 175 10.22 1.73 7.12
N GLY A 176 11.06 1.88 8.14
CA GLY A 176 10.92 2.98 9.12
C GLY A 176 11.53 4.31 8.67
N ALA A 177 12.16 4.37 7.49
CA ALA A 177 12.51 5.62 6.82
C ALA A 177 11.29 6.30 6.17
N VAL A 178 10.14 5.62 6.15
CA VAL A 178 8.83 6.21 5.82
C VAL A 178 8.06 6.41 7.12
N LYS A 179 7.64 7.65 7.35
CA LYS A 179 6.81 8.04 8.51
C LYS A 179 5.54 8.70 8.04
N THR A 180 4.42 8.22 8.54
CA THR A 180 3.13 8.84 8.28
C THR A 180 2.88 9.92 9.34
N LEU A 181 2.96 11.19 8.93
CA LEU A 181 2.76 12.35 9.79
C LEU A 181 1.27 12.62 10.07
N ALA A 182 0.44 12.39 9.05
CA ALA A 182 -1.01 12.38 9.17
C ALA A 182 -1.54 11.21 8.33
N PRO A 183 -2.06 10.14 8.96
CA PRO A 183 -2.54 8.98 8.24
C PRO A 183 -3.83 9.28 7.47
N ALA A 184 -4.04 8.54 6.39
CA ALA A 184 -5.30 8.49 5.68
C ALA A 184 -5.73 7.04 5.50
N ASP A 185 -7.02 6.80 5.73
CA ASP A 185 -7.65 5.51 5.45
C ASP A 185 -8.18 5.47 4.02
N ALA A 186 -8.36 4.25 3.49
CA ALA A 186 -9.05 4.07 2.22
C ALA A 186 -10.50 4.55 2.35
N TRP A 187 -10.91 5.51 1.51
CA TRP A 187 -12.26 6.06 1.53
C TRP A 187 -12.79 6.37 0.14
N ALA A 188 -14.06 6.06 -0.06
CA ALA A 188 -14.88 6.46 -1.19
C ALA A 188 -16.35 6.45 -0.76
N ASP A 189 -17.23 7.07 -1.55
CA ASP A 189 -18.66 7.04 -1.26
C ASP A 189 -19.18 5.58 -1.30
N PRO A 190 -19.93 5.13 -0.27
CA PRO A 190 -20.56 3.82 -0.28
C PRO A 190 -21.56 3.69 -1.44
N ARG A 191 -21.44 2.62 -2.22
CA ARG A 191 -22.31 2.34 -3.37
C ARG A 191 -22.88 0.92 -3.29
N PRO A 192 -24.19 0.73 -3.53
CA PRO A 192 -24.75 -0.59 -3.75
C PRO A 192 -24.12 -1.23 -4.99
N ILE A 193 -23.78 -2.52 -4.91
CA ILE A 193 -23.10 -3.23 -6.00
C ILE A 193 -23.95 -3.21 -7.27
N GLY A 194 -25.26 -3.44 -7.16
CA GLY A 194 -26.18 -3.42 -8.30
C GLY A 194 -26.39 -2.04 -8.94
N SER A 195 -25.88 -0.96 -8.33
CA SER A 195 -25.93 0.40 -8.89
C SER A 195 -24.74 0.75 -9.78
N LEU A 196 -23.68 -0.06 -9.77
CA LEU A 196 -22.47 0.19 -10.52
C LEU A 196 -22.66 -0.13 -12.00
N SER A 197 -22.05 0.68 -12.85
CA SER A 197 -22.16 0.60 -14.31
C SER A 197 -20.86 1.02 -14.98
N GLY A 198 -20.76 0.84 -16.30
CA GLY A 198 -19.64 1.35 -17.07
C GLY A 198 -19.51 2.88 -17.05
N ALA A 199 -20.56 3.62 -16.64
CA ALA A 199 -20.46 5.07 -16.46
C ALA A 199 -19.65 5.46 -15.22
N ASP A 200 -19.44 4.53 -14.29
CA ASP A 200 -18.63 4.73 -13.09
C ASP A 200 -17.14 4.40 -13.34
N GLU A 201 -16.75 4.01 -14.57
CA GLU A 201 -15.36 3.67 -14.91
C GLU A 201 -14.37 4.78 -14.50
N GLY A 202 -13.30 4.36 -13.79
CA GLY A 202 -12.28 5.24 -13.21
C GLY A 202 -12.66 5.87 -11.87
N GLN A 203 -13.91 5.77 -11.42
CA GLN A 203 -14.32 6.29 -10.12
C GLN A 203 -13.89 5.36 -8.98
N GLN A 204 -13.45 5.96 -7.87
CA GLN A 204 -13.25 5.25 -6.61
C GLN A 204 -14.61 5.02 -5.95
N VAL A 205 -14.89 3.77 -5.56
CA VAL A 205 -16.12 3.38 -4.89
C VAL A 205 -15.83 2.52 -3.67
N MET A 206 -16.69 2.61 -2.66
CA MET A 206 -16.68 1.69 -1.53
C MET A 206 -17.87 0.74 -1.66
N VAL A 207 -17.60 -0.56 -1.72
CA VAL A 207 -18.63 -1.62 -1.73
C VAL A 207 -18.46 -2.51 -0.50
N GLU A 208 -19.58 -3.03 0.00
CA GLU A 208 -19.60 -3.98 1.12
C GLU A 208 -20.56 -5.11 0.79
N GLY A 209 -20.13 -6.36 0.99
CA GLY A 209 -20.95 -7.53 0.70
C GLY A 209 -20.32 -8.83 1.17
N GLU A 210 -20.94 -9.95 0.84
CA GLU A 210 -20.49 -11.30 1.14
C GLU A 210 -19.70 -11.89 -0.03
N VAL A 211 -18.61 -12.60 0.27
CA VAL A 211 -17.88 -13.38 -0.72
C VAL A 211 -18.76 -14.52 -1.20
N VAL A 212 -19.02 -14.59 -2.50
CA VAL A 212 -19.83 -15.65 -3.12
C VAL A 212 -18.93 -16.77 -3.64
N ARG A 213 -17.85 -16.39 -4.32
CA ARG A 213 -16.91 -17.31 -4.96
C ARG A 213 -15.59 -16.61 -5.28
N ILE A 214 -14.55 -17.39 -5.51
CA ILE A 214 -13.22 -16.91 -5.87
C ILE A 214 -12.77 -17.59 -7.16
N GLU A 215 -12.16 -16.80 -8.04
CA GLU A 215 -11.38 -17.30 -9.17
C GLU A 215 -9.96 -16.74 -9.07
N GLY A 216 -8.96 -17.48 -9.52
CA GLY A 216 -7.59 -16.99 -9.42
C GLY A 216 -6.62 -17.70 -10.35
N SER A 217 -5.48 -17.06 -10.50
CA SER A 217 -4.30 -17.55 -11.20
C SER A 217 -3.06 -17.23 -10.36
N GLU A 218 -1.87 -17.58 -10.84
CA GLU A 218 -0.61 -17.32 -10.13
C GLU A 218 -0.37 -15.82 -9.89
N GLY A 219 -0.86 -14.95 -10.78
CA GLY A 219 -0.62 -13.50 -10.71
C GLY A 219 -1.77 -12.67 -10.15
N TRP A 220 -3.00 -13.19 -10.08
CA TRP A 220 -4.19 -12.40 -9.76
C TRP A 220 -5.29 -13.25 -9.15
N VAL A 221 -6.20 -12.60 -8.42
CA VAL A 221 -7.40 -13.20 -7.84
C VAL A 221 -8.59 -12.28 -8.11
N LYS A 222 -9.73 -12.89 -8.43
CA LYS A 222 -11.04 -12.27 -8.49
C LYS A 222 -11.91 -12.81 -7.37
N VAL A 223 -12.30 -11.94 -6.46
CA VAL A 223 -13.25 -12.25 -5.39
C VAL A 223 -14.60 -11.71 -5.83
N PHE A 224 -15.58 -12.59 -6.01
CA PHE A 224 -16.94 -12.17 -6.37
C PHE A 224 -17.70 -11.86 -5.11
N VAL A 225 -18.19 -10.63 -5.00
CA VAL A 225 -18.86 -10.10 -3.80
C VAL A 225 -20.30 -9.73 -4.16
N SER A 226 -21.24 -10.08 -3.29
CA SER A 226 -22.67 -9.75 -3.43
C SER A 226 -23.21 -9.06 -2.18
N ASP A 227 -24.02 -8.03 -2.38
CA ASP A 227 -24.73 -7.31 -1.31
C ASP A 227 -26.26 -7.55 -1.36
N GLY A 228 -26.69 -8.51 -2.19
CA GLY A 228 -28.10 -8.79 -2.47
C GLY A 228 -28.73 -7.88 -3.54
N SER A 229 -28.12 -6.74 -3.86
CA SER A 229 -28.53 -5.87 -4.97
C SER A 229 -27.85 -6.23 -6.29
N GLY A 230 -26.66 -6.83 -6.23
CA GLY A 230 -25.90 -7.32 -7.38
C GLY A 230 -24.67 -8.12 -6.95
N GLU A 231 -23.95 -8.68 -7.93
CA GLU A 231 -22.64 -9.33 -7.76
C GLU A 231 -21.61 -8.57 -8.59
N ILE A 232 -20.42 -8.33 -8.04
CA ILE A 232 -19.29 -7.72 -8.77
C ILE A 232 -18.00 -8.49 -8.49
N ALA A 233 -17.12 -8.52 -9.50
CA ALA A 233 -15.77 -9.04 -9.32
C ALA A 233 -14.85 -7.97 -8.73
N ILE A 234 -14.22 -8.30 -7.62
CA ILE A 234 -13.12 -7.53 -7.04
C ILE A 234 -11.81 -8.12 -7.57
N PHE A 235 -11.10 -7.36 -8.40
CA PHE A 235 -9.83 -7.76 -8.96
C PHE A 235 -8.68 -7.33 -8.04
N ILE A 236 -7.86 -8.30 -7.65
CA ILE A 236 -6.74 -8.12 -6.73
C ILE A 236 -5.50 -8.79 -7.33
N TRP A 237 -4.41 -8.04 -7.49
CA TRP A 237 -3.11 -8.61 -7.82
C TRP A 237 -2.63 -9.52 -6.69
N ARG A 238 -1.93 -10.62 -7.02
CA ARG A 238 -1.46 -11.56 -5.99
C ARG A 238 -0.53 -10.88 -4.97
N SER A 239 0.33 -9.99 -5.44
CA SER A 239 1.19 -9.16 -4.59
C SER A 239 0.43 -8.31 -3.58
N VAL A 240 -0.76 -7.82 -3.94
CA VAL A 240 -1.63 -7.05 -3.03
C VAL A 240 -2.31 -8.00 -2.07
N LEU A 241 -2.94 -9.07 -2.58
CA LEU A 241 -3.67 -10.06 -1.78
C LEU A 241 -2.83 -10.65 -0.64
N ASP A 242 -1.57 -10.95 -0.91
CA ASP A 242 -0.65 -11.54 0.07
C ASP A 242 -0.38 -10.61 1.26
N ARG A 243 -0.63 -9.31 1.10
CA ARG A 243 -0.43 -8.26 2.10
C ARG A 243 -1.71 -7.77 2.76
N ILE A 244 -2.88 -8.23 2.32
CA ILE A 244 -4.16 -7.82 2.91
C ILE A 244 -4.27 -8.46 4.32
N PRO A 245 -4.48 -7.67 5.38
CA PRO A 245 -4.76 -8.22 6.70
C PRO A 245 -6.01 -9.10 6.69
N GLY A 246 -5.88 -10.33 7.19
CA GLY A 246 -7.00 -11.28 7.21
C GLY A 246 -7.39 -11.84 5.83
N ASN A 247 -6.48 -11.84 4.85
CA ASN A 247 -6.76 -12.28 3.47
C ASN A 247 -7.41 -13.67 3.34
N THR A 248 -7.22 -14.58 4.30
CA THR A 248 -7.91 -15.88 4.36
C THR A 248 -9.42 -15.71 4.27
N GLY A 249 -9.98 -14.65 4.87
CA GLY A 249 -11.40 -14.37 4.83
C GLY A 249 -11.93 -13.99 3.44
N LEU A 250 -11.08 -13.51 2.54
CA LEU A 250 -11.43 -13.29 1.13
C LEU A 250 -11.58 -14.60 0.35
N GLY A 251 -11.00 -15.69 0.86
CA GLY A 251 -11.07 -17.03 0.30
C GLY A 251 -12.25 -17.88 0.81
N THR A 252 -13.04 -17.36 1.77
CA THR A 252 -14.11 -18.10 2.43
C THR A 252 -15.48 -17.54 1.99
N PRO A 253 -16.25 -18.28 1.18
CA PRO A 253 -17.61 -17.88 0.85
C PRO A 253 -18.47 -17.65 2.10
N GLY A 254 -19.29 -16.59 2.09
CA GLY A 254 -20.10 -16.14 3.22
C GLY A 254 -19.45 -15.02 4.04
N ASN A 255 -18.11 -14.87 4.01
CA ASN A 255 -17.46 -13.80 4.76
C ASN A 255 -17.83 -12.43 4.22
N ARG A 256 -18.12 -11.49 5.13
CA ARG A 256 -18.38 -10.09 4.78
C ARG A 256 -17.08 -9.31 4.62
N VAL A 257 -17.01 -8.51 3.56
CA VAL A 257 -15.85 -7.71 3.19
C VAL A 257 -16.29 -6.30 2.81
N ARG A 258 -15.43 -5.33 3.09
CA ARG A 258 -15.52 -3.96 2.57
C ARG A 258 -14.32 -3.70 1.68
N VAL A 259 -14.58 -3.15 0.51
CA VAL A 259 -13.56 -2.90 -0.51
C VAL A 259 -13.69 -1.47 -1.01
N VAL A 260 -12.58 -0.76 -1.00
CA VAL A 260 -12.40 0.49 -1.74
C VAL A 260 -11.59 0.19 -3.00
N GLY A 261 -12.00 0.74 -4.13
CA GLY A 261 -11.23 0.56 -5.36
C GLY A 261 -11.82 1.30 -6.55
N ALA A 262 -11.05 1.32 -7.63
CA ALA A 262 -11.46 1.94 -8.87
C ALA A 262 -12.37 1.00 -9.67
N VAL A 263 -13.50 1.49 -10.17
CA VAL A 263 -14.31 0.75 -11.12
C VAL A 263 -13.58 0.69 -12.46
N ALA A 264 -13.50 -0.50 -13.05
CA ALA A 264 -12.89 -0.73 -14.35
C ALA A 264 -13.77 -1.61 -15.23
N VAL A 265 -13.67 -1.43 -16.55
CA VAL A 265 -14.30 -2.31 -17.53
C VAL A 265 -13.24 -3.15 -18.21
N TYR A 266 -13.16 -4.43 -17.86
CA TYR A 266 -12.22 -5.37 -18.46
C TYR A 266 -12.93 -6.40 -19.34
N ARG A 267 -12.66 -6.35 -20.65
CA ARG A 267 -13.28 -7.23 -21.66
C ARG A 267 -14.80 -7.26 -21.55
N SER A 268 -15.42 -6.10 -21.34
CA SER A 268 -16.86 -5.89 -21.15
C SER A 268 -17.43 -6.39 -19.81
N ASN A 269 -16.58 -6.76 -18.84
CA ASN A 269 -17.01 -7.05 -17.47
C ASN A 269 -16.67 -5.87 -16.57
N LEU A 270 -17.61 -5.51 -15.70
CA LEU A 270 -17.40 -4.50 -14.68
C LEU A 270 -16.69 -5.13 -13.47
N GLU A 271 -15.60 -4.52 -13.02
CA GLU A 271 -14.78 -5.00 -11.92
C GLU A 271 -14.39 -3.83 -11.00
N VAL A 272 -14.16 -4.08 -9.72
CA VAL A 272 -13.51 -3.12 -8.81
C VAL A 272 -12.07 -3.54 -8.63
N VAL A 273 -11.14 -2.65 -8.95
CA VAL A 273 -9.69 -2.89 -8.87
C VAL A 273 -9.16 -2.34 -7.56
N VAL A 274 -8.58 -3.23 -6.76
CA VAL A 274 -7.91 -2.90 -5.50
C VAL A 274 -6.47 -2.50 -5.78
N THR A 275 -6.03 -1.35 -5.24
CA THR A 275 -4.69 -0.83 -5.49
C THR A 275 -3.74 -1.18 -4.34
N LEU A 276 -4.15 -0.95 -3.09
CA LEU A 276 -3.37 -1.20 -1.89
C LEU A 276 -3.95 -2.32 -1.02
N PRO A 277 -3.10 -2.94 -0.17
CA PRO A 277 -3.56 -3.98 0.74
C PRO A 277 -4.62 -3.50 1.74
N TYR A 278 -4.50 -2.28 2.24
CA TYR A 278 -5.42 -1.71 3.25
C TYR A 278 -6.69 -1.10 2.65
N ASP A 279 -6.88 -1.17 1.32
CA ASP A 279 -8.14 -0.82 0.67
C ASP A 279 -9.24 -1.89 0.91
N VAL A 280 -8.85 -3.05 1.43
CA VAL A 280 -9.76 -4.16 1.73
C VAL A 280 -9.77 -4.41 3.23
N THR A 281 -10.98 -4.44 3.79
CA THR A 281 -11.22 -4.84 5.18
C THR A 281 -12.10 -6.08 5.20
N VAL A 282 -11.61 -7.15 5.84
CA VAL A 282 -12.43 -8.32 6.14
C VAL A 282 -13.19 -8.04 7.44
N LEU A 283 -14.53 -8.01 7.37
CA LEU A 283 -15.38 -7.58 8.49
C LEU A 283 -15.85 -8.73 9.38
N GLU A 284 -15.78 -9.97 8.89
CA GLU A 284 -16.23 -11.23 9.52
C GLU A 284 -17.61 -11.18 10.20
N VAL A 285 -18.54 -12.00 9.72
CA VAL A 285 -19.64 -12.54 10.54
C VAL A 285 -19.91 -13.96 10.04
N PRO A 286 -20.36 -14.87 10.93
CA PRO A 286 -19.74 -16.16 11.27
C PRO A 286 -19.70 -17.23 10.18
#